data_AF-A0A7W0YE64-F1
#
_entry.id   AF-A0A7W0YE64-F1
#
_cell.length_a   1.000
_cell.length_b   1.000
_cell.length_c   1.000
_cell.angle_alpha   90.00
_cell.angle_beta   90.00
_cell.angle_gamma   90.00
#
_symmetry.space_group_name_H-M   'P 1'
#
loop_
_entity.id
_entity.type
_entity.pdbx_description
1 polymer ?
#
loop_
_entity_poly.entity_id
_entity_poly.type
_entity_poly.pdbx_seq_one_letter_code
_entity_poly.pdbx_strand_id
1 'polypeptide(L)'
;MRALLAPSRRRRHNRDSSGIVRPLRRSGGGARVRLFFLLSLPLYALDQMTKHLVLRFIDPFEPRVVVPNFFTLVHVTNTGAAFGSFRNNNGFFIALSLVALVVVTVLMLRREPNDPWRRVALALLMAGVLGNLTDRLLHGHVIDFLLFDLHLPFAHPWPAFNVADSCICIAVVCFMVYSFRDSRAAKVST
;
A
#
# COMPACT_ATOMS: atom_id res chain seq x y z
N MET A 1 -77.14 -37.54 -30.43
CA MET A 1 -76.77 -37.51 -28.99
C MET A 1 -75.66 -36.47 -28.82
N ARG A 2 -75.97 -35.31 -28.19
CA ARG A 2 -75.11 -34.15 -27.79
C ARG A 2 -74.40 -33.38 -28.94
N ALA A 3 -74.68 -32.11 -29.28
CA ALA A 3 -74.81 -30.84 -28.54
C ALA A 3 -73.52 -30.38 -27.82
N LEU A 4 -72.82 -29.35 -28.34
CA LEU A 4 -72.72 -28.00 -27.77
C LEU A 4 -71.55 -27.16 -28.32
N LEU A 5 -71.88 -25.92 -28.66
CA LEU A 5 -71.01 -24.81 -29.08
C LEU A 5 -70.42 -24.05 -27.87
N ALA A 6 -69.17 -23.55 -28.04
CA ALA A 6 -68.58 -22.29 -27.52
C ALA A 6 -68.34 -22.10 -26.00
N PRO A 7 -67.56 -21.09 -25.54
CA PRO A 7 -66.40 -20.37 -26.10
C PRO A 7 -65.20 -20.21 -25.12
N SER A 8 -64.17 -19.54 -25.63
CA SER A 8 -62.94 -18.98 -25.02
C SER A 8 -63.02 -18.40 -23.59
N ARG A 9 -61.99 -18.67 -22.77
CA ARG A 9 -61.61 -17.80 -21.64
C ARG A 9 -60.09 -17.60 -21.50
N ARG A 10 -59.75 -16.33 -21.74
CA ARG A 10 -58.59 -15.50 -21.38
C ARG A 10 -57.58 -16.04 -20.35
N ARG A 11 -56.32 -15.79 -20.71
CA ARG A 11 -55.12 -15.61 -19.86
C ARG A 11 -55.45 -15.11 -18.44
N ARG A 12 -54.94 -15.81 -17.42
CA ARG A 12 -54.57 -15.20 -16.14
C ARG A 12 -53.06 -15.21 -16.02
N HIS A 13 -52.50 -14.04 -16.27
CA HIS A 13 -51.15 -13.64 -15.95
C HIS A 13 -51.04 -13.58 -14.42
N ASN A 14 -50.39 -14.55 -13.80
CA ASN A 14 -50.13 -14.53 -12.36
C ASN A 14 -48.98 -13.55 -12.10
N ARG A 15 -49.32 -12.31 -11.76
CA ARG A 15 -48.39 -11.33 -11.21
C ARG A 15 -48.25 -11.60 -9.72
N ASP A 16 -47.28 -12.42 -9.36
CA ASP A 16 -46.75 -12.39 -7.99
C ASP A 16 -45.75 -11.24 -7.88
N SER A 17 -46.31 -10.05 -7.65
CA SER A 17 -45.57 -8.83 -7.33
C SER A 17 -45.26 -8.80 -5.83
N SER A 18 -44.53 -9.80 -5.31
CA SER A 18 -43.92 -9.70 -3.99
C SER A 18 -42.66 -8.84 -4.12
N GLY A 19 -42.87 -7.52 -4.04
CA GLY A 19 -41.83 -6.52 -3.92
C GLY A 19 -41.07 -6.69 -2.61
N ILE A 20 -40.17 -7.68 -2.57
CA ILE A 20 -39.13 -7.75 -1.56
C ILE A 20 -38.23 -6.55 -1.82
N VAL A 21 -38.46 -5.48 -1.05
CA VAL A 21 -37.53 -4.36 -0.94
C VAL A 21 -36.24 -4.94 -0.38
N ARG A 22 -35.30 -5.30 -1.26
CA ARG A 22 -33.97 -5.74 -0.85
C ARG A 22 -33.35 -4.58 -0.06
N PRO A 23 -32.93 -4.77 1.20
CA PRO A 23 -32.28 -3.71 1.94
C PRO A 23 -31.08 -3.23 1.14
N LEU A 24 -30.97 -1.91 0.96
CA LEU A 24 -29.81 -1.27 0.36
C LEU A 24 -28.58 -1.70 1.14
N ARG A 25 -27.86 -2.68 0.60
CA ARG A 25 -26.63 -3.23 1.18
C ARG A 25 -25.67 -2.06 1.37
N ARG A 26 -25.49 -1.63 2.63
CA ARG A 26 -24.61 -0.52 2.99
C ARG A 26 -23.25 -0.73 2.33
N SER A 27 -22.88 0.22 1.49
CA SER A 27 -21.67 0.22 0.67
C SER A 27 -20.44 -0.12 1.51
N GLY A 28 -19.77 -1.22 1.18
CA GLY A 28 -18.49 -1.62 1.78
C GLY A 28 -17.32 -0.66 1.49
N GLY A 29 -17.58 0.53 0.95
CA GLY A 29 -16.61 1.60 0.72
C GLY A 29 -16.09 2.25 2.00
N GLY A 30 -16.96 2.46 3.00
CA GLY A 30 -16.55 3.12 4.26
C GLY A 30 -15.52 2.31 5.04
N ALA A 31 -15.66 0.99 5.10
CA ALA A 31 -14.70 0.11 5.75
C ALA A 31 -13.35 0.04 5.01
N ARG A 32 -13.35 0.17 3.67
CA ARG A 32 -12.13 0.23 2.84
C ARG A 32 -11.28 1.43 3.19
N VAL A 33 -11.91 2.61 3.16
CA VAL A 33 -11.27 3.89 3.43
C VAL A 33 -10.76 3.94 4.87
N ARG A 34 -11.56 3.46 5.83
CA ARG A 34 -11.15 3.39 7.24
C ARG A 34 -9.90 2.55 7.44
N LEU A 35 -9.87 1.31 6.94
CA LEU A 35 -8.69 0.44 7.09
C LEU A 35 -7.44 1.07 6.46
N PHE A 36 -7.60 1.69 5.29
CA PHE A 36 -6.51 2.36 4.60
C PHE A 36 -5.86 3.43 5.50
N PHE A 37 -6.65 4.35 6.05
CA PHE A 37 -6.12 5.39 6.95
C PHE A 37 -5.64 4.85 8.30
N LEU A 38 -6.29 3.81 8.84
CA LEU A 38 -5.88 3.16 10.08
C LEU A 38 -4.49 2.50 9.97
N LEU A 39 -4.08 2.10 8.77
CA LEU A 39 -2.75 1.57 8.53
C LEU A 39 -1.76 2.66 8.09
N SER A 40 -2.17 3.53 7.17
CA SER A 40 -1.22 4.48 6.56
C SER A 40 -0.80 5.60 7.50
N LEU A 41 -1.72 6.17 8.29
CA LEU A 41 -1.41 7.29 9.17
C LEU A 41 -0.46 6.91 10.31
N PRO A 42 -0.66 5.81 11.05
CA PRO A 42 0.27 5.44 12.12
C PRO A 42 1.67 5.10 11.61
N LEU A 43 1.78 4.45 10.45
CA LEU A 43 3.07 4.11 9.87
C LEU A 43 3.81 5.33 9.32
N TYR A 44 3.09 6.26 8.69
CA TYR A 44 3.66 7.55 8.32
C TYR A 44 4.14 8.33 9.56
N ALA A 45 3.33 8.38 10.62
CA ALA A 45 3.70 9.05 11.85
C ALA A 45 4.92 8.38 12.52
N LEU A 46 4.99 7.04 12.51
CA LEU A 46 6.12 6.28 13.02
C LEU A 46 7.41 6.59 12.24
N ASP A 47 7.33 6.64 10.91
CA ASP A 47 8.46 7.02 10.04
C ASP A 47 8.98 8.41 10.40
N GLN A 48 8.10 9.41 10.41
CA GLN A 48 8.49 10.79 10.69
C GLN A 48 8.99 10.97 12.13
N MET A 49 8.38 10.29 13.10
CA MET A 49 8.83 10.30 14.50
C MET A 49 10.23 9.68 14.64
N THR A 50 10.46 8.51 14.04
CA THR A 50 11.76 7.82 14.13
C THR A 50 12.87 8.62 13.45
N LYS A 51 12.61 9.22 12.28
CA LYS A 51 13.54 10.14 11.60
C LYS A 51 13.85 11.37 12.45
N HIS A 52 12.82 11.98 13.05
CA HIS A 52 13.02 13.11 13.94
C HIS A 52 13.88 12.75 15.16
N LEU A 53 13.71 11.56 15.73
CA LEU A 53 14.55 11.08 16.82
C LEU A 53 16.01 10.87 16.38
N VAL A 54 16.24 10.33 15.18
CA VAL A 54 17.59 10.16 14.62
C VAL A 54 18.27 11.50 14.44
N LEU A 55 17.59 12.48 13.81
CA LEU A 55 18.12 13.84 13.64
C LEU A 55 18.52 14.50 14.97
N ARG A 56 17.84 14.16 16.06
CA ARG A 56 18.05 14.78 17.38
C ARG A 56 19.11 14.08 18.23
N PHE A 57 19.26 12.76 18.08
CA PHE A 57 20.00 11.95 19.05
C PHE A 57 21.14 11.12 18.44
N ILE A 58 21.25 11.03 17.12
CA ILE A 58 22.31 10.27 16.45
C ILE A 58 23.15 11.23 15.61
N ASP A 59 24.39 11.44 16.05
CA ASP A 59 25.37 12.21 15.27
C ASP A 59 25.78 11.40 14.03
N PRO A 60 25.83 12.01 12.83
CA PRO A 60 26.30 11.35 11.60
C PRO A 60 27.67 10.68 11.72
N PHE A 61 28.54 11.18 12.59
CA PHE A 61 29.90 10.67 12.81
C PHE A 61 30.02 9.71 13.99
N GLU A 62 28.96 9.56 14.80
CA GLU A 62 28.94 8.64 15.95
C GLU A 62 27.77 7.64 15.85
N PRO A 63 27.88 6.61 14.98
CA PRO A 63 26.90 5.53 14.90
C PRO A 63 26.67 4.84 16.24
N ARG A 64 25.42 4.53 16.55
CA ARG A 64 25.04 3.83 17.79
C ARG A 64 24.82 2.35 17.51
N VAL A 65 25.80 1.52 17.89
CA VAL A 65 25.68 0.06 17.83
C VAL A 65 24.60 -0.39 18.81
N VAL A 66 23.58 -1.09 18.29
CA VAL A 66 22.49 -1.65 19.10
C VAL A 66 22.72 -3.14 19.34
N VAL A 67 23.10 -3.86 18.28
CA VAL A 67 23.51 -5.27 18.35
C VAL A 67 24.86 -5.39 17.65
N PRO A 68 25.94 -5.75 18.37
CA PRO A 68 27.27 -5.89 17.78
C PRO A 68 27.28 -6.82 16.56
N ASN A 69 27.96 -6.39 15.49
CA ASN A 69 28.08 -7.12 14.22
C ASN A 69 26.73 -7.46 13.53
N PHE A 70 25.65 -6.74 13.84
CA PHE A 70 24.36 -7.02 13.21
C PHE A 70 23.52 -5.78 12.97
N PHE A 71 23.32 -4.93 13.98
CA PHE A 71 22.40 -3.80 13.88
C PHE A 71 22.98 -2.53 14.52
N THR A 72 23.04 -1.48 13.72
CA THR A 72 23.55 -0.17 14.11
C THR A 72 22.55 0.90 13.68
N LEU A 73 22.27 1.82 14.60
CA LEU A 73 21.56 3.06 14.27
C LEU A 73 22.57 4.06 13.72
N VAL A 74 22.30 4.52 12.50
CA VAL A 74 23.12 5.51 11.78
C VAL A 74 22.29 6.75 11.47
N HIS A 75 22.96 7.80 11.03
CA HIS A 75 22.31 8.97 10.46
C HIS A 75 22.90 9.20 9.07
N VAL A 76 22.24 8.63 8.06
CA VAL A 76 22.66 8.70 6.65
C VAL A 76 21.73 9.66 5.89
N THR A 77 22.33 10.63 5.20
CA THR A 77 21.63 11.57 4.34
C THR A 77 21.59 11.04 2.90
N ASN A 78 20.44 10.51 2.48
CA ASN A 78 20.29 9.85 1.20
C ASN A 78 19.72 10.78 0.12
N THR A 79 20.59 11.24 -0.79
CA THR A 79 20.22 12.07 -1.95
C THR A 79 19.86 11.27 -3.20
N GLY A 80 19.89 9.93 -3.12
CA GLY A 80 19.71 9.00 -4.24
C GLY A 80 18.57 8.00 -4.03
N ALA A 81 18.66 6.90 -4.76
CA ALA A 81 17.84 5.70 -4.61
C ALA A 81 18.61 4.61 -3.84
N ALA A 82 18.08 3.38 -3.87
CA ALA A 82 18.74 2.21 -3.33
C ALA A 82 20.19 2.05 -3.87
N PHE A 83 21.08 1.55 -3.02
CA PHE A 83 22.52 1.38 -3.31
C PHE A 83 23.23 2.67 -3.74
N GLY A 84 22.67 3.85 -3.42
CA GLY A 84 23.26 5.14 -3.76
C GLY A 84 23.21 5.50 -5.25
N SER A 85 22.29 4.92 -6.02
CA SER A 85 22.06 5.26 -7.43
C SER A 85 21.38 6.63 -7.58
N PHE A 86 21.55 7.31 -8.74
CA PHE A 86 20.85 8.58 -9.07
C PHE A 86 20.99 9.71 -8.01
N ARG A 87 22.17 9.87 -7.41
CA ARG A 87 22.42 10.90 -6.39
C ARG A 87 22.16 12.32 -6.90
N ASN A 88 21.83 13.21 -5.98
CA ASN A 88 21.66 14.65 -6.19
C ASN A 88 20.55 15.03 -7.20
N ASN A 89 19.57 14.15 -7.41
CA ASN A 89 18.42 14.40 -8.27
C ASN A 89 17.12 14.44 -7.45
N ASN A 90 17.07 15.31 -6.45
CA ASN A 90 15.91 15.41 -5.56
C ASN A 90 14.60 15.72 -6.32
N GLY A 91 14.67 16.58 -7.35
CA GLY A 91 13.52 16.92 -8.19
C GLY A 91 12.91 15.71 -8.90
N PHE A 92 13.74 14.81 -9.44
CA PHE A 92 13.28 13.56 -10.03
C PHE A 92 12.53 12.68 -9.01
N PHE A 93 13.08 12.52 -7.81
CA PHE A 93 12.43 11.69 -6.79
C PHE A 93 11.14 12.30 -6.23
N ILE A 94 11.07 13.63 -6.12
CA ILE A 94 9.82 14.32 -5.79
C ILE A 94 8.78 14.02 -6.87
N ALA A 95 9.12 14.21 -8.15
CA ALA A 95 8.22 13.94 -9.26
C ALA A 95 7.75 12.46 -9.27
N LEU A 96 8.68 11.52 -9.09
CA LEU A 96 8.37 10.09 -9.01
C LEU A 96 7.43 9.78 -7.84
N SER A 97 7.67 10.37 -6.67
CA SER A 97 6.82 10.19 -5.49
C SER A 97 5.41 10.75 -5.71
N LEU A 98 5.29 11.93 -6.34
CA LEU A 98 3.99 12.51 -6.69
C LEU A 98 3.22 11.63 -7.67
N VAL A 99 3.88 11.08 -8.70
CA VAL A 99 3.27 10.11 -9.62
C VAL A 99 2.80 8.88 -8.85
N ALA A 100 3.62 8.34 -7.96
CA ALA A 100 3.24 7.20 -7.13
C ALA A 100 2.02 7.50 -6.24
N LEU A 101 1.93 8.68 -5.61
CA LEU A 101 0.77 9.10 -4.82
C LEU A 101 -0.51 9.16 -5.65
N VAL A 102 -0.44 9.73 -6.87
CA VAL A 102 -1.57 9.76 -7.80
C VAL A 102 -2.01 8.34 -8.14
N VAL A 103 -1.07 7.47 -8.50
CA VAL A 103 -1.36 6.07 -8.84
C VAL A 103 -2.01 5.34 -7.66
N VAL A 104 -1.44 5.43 -6.46
CA VAL A 104 -1.99 4.77 -5.26
C VAL A 104 -3.39 5.30 -4.94
N THR A 105 -3.60 6.62 -5.04
CA THR A 105 -4.91 7.23 -4.79
C THR A 105 -5.94 6.76 -5.81
N VAL A 106 -5.61 6.77 -7.10
CA VAL A 106 -6.49 6.28 -8.16
C VAL A 106 -6.82 4.80 -7.94
N LEU A 107 -5.83 3.96 -7.64
CA LEU A 107 -6.05 2.55 -7.34
C LEU A 107 -6.93 2.35 -6.10
N MET A 108 -6.75 3.17 -5.05
CA MET A 108 -7.60 3.11 -3.85
C MET A 108 -9.07 3.42 -4.18
N LEU A 109 -9.32 4.40 -5.04
CA LEU A 109 -10.67 4.83 -5.43
C LEU A 109 -11.34 3.89 -6.45
N ARG A 110 -10.58 3.10 -7.22
CA ARG A 110 -11.14 2.12 -8.16
C ARG A 110 -11.95 1.06 -7.44
N ARG A 111 -13.11 0.72 -8.03
CA ARG A 111 -14.00 -0.34 -7.54
C ARG A 111 -13.50 -1.72 -7.96
N GLU A 112 -12.50 -2.21 -7.24
CA GLU A 112 -11.96 -3.56 -7.39
C GLU A 112 -12.59 -4.54 -6.38
N PRO A 113 -12.47 -5.87 -6.62
CA PRO A 113 -12.81 -6.89 -5.65
C PRO A 113 -12.22 -6.60 -4.27
N ASN A 114 -12.94 -7.01 -3.23
CA ASN A 114 -12.49 -6.82 -1.87
C ASN A 114 -11.37 -7.83 -1.54
N ASP A 115 -10.13 -7.50 -1.90
CA ASP A 115 -8.97 -8.29 -1.49
C ASP A 115 -8.16 -7.57 -0.38
N PRO A 116 -7.88 -8.24 0.75
CA PRO A 116 -7.13 -7.65 1.86
C PRO A 116 -5.66 -7.35 1.51
N TRP A 117 -4.99 -8.17 0.70
CA TRP A 117 -3.59 -7.96 0.32
C TRP A 117 -3.42 -6.70 -0.50
N ARG A 118 -4.31 -6.47 -1.47
CA ARG A 118 -4.34 -5.23 -2.25
C ARG A 118 -4.55 -4.00 -1.36
N ARG A 119 -5.45 -4.08 -0.37
CA ARG A 119 -5.73 -2.96 0.54
C ARG A 119 -4.55 -2.64 1.44
N VAL A 120 -3.95 -3.66 2.05
CA VAL A 120 -2.76 -3.51 2.89
C VAL A 120 -1.61 -2.95 2.06
N ALA A 121 -1.38 -3.49 0.86
CA ALA A 121 -0.36 -3.01 -0.06
C ALA A 121 -0.51 -1.52 -0.38
N LEU A 122 -1.72 -1.06 -0.75
CA LEU A 122 -1.98 0.34 -1.04
C LEU A 122 -1.77 1.24 0.18
N ALA A 123 -2.17 0.81 1.38
CA ALA A 123 -2.00 1.59 2.60
C ALA A 123 -0.53 1.73 3.01
N LEU A 124 0.24 0.63 2.93
CA LEU A 124 1.68 0.61 3.18
C LEU A 124 2.44 1.46 2.16
N LEU A 125 2.10 1.33 0.87
CA LEU A 125 2.72 2.11 -0.20
C LEU A 125 2.44 3.60 -0.02
N MET A 126 1.21 3.98 0.36
CA MET A 126 0.87 5.37 0.68
C MET A 126 1.73 5.91 1.83
N ALA A 127 1.84 5.17 2.94
CA ALA A 127 2.63 5.59 4.10
C ALA A 127 4.10 5.80 3.73
N GLY A 128 4.70 4.83 3.03
CA GLY A 128 6.12 4.89 2.67
C GLY A 128 6.43 5.98 1.64
N VAL A 129 5.60 6.14 0.61
CA VAL A 129 5.80 7.22 -0.37
C VAL A 129 5.64 8.60 0.28
N LEU A 130 4.63 8.78 1.14
CA LEU A 130 4.46 10.03 1.87
C LEU A 130 5.64 10.31 2.81
N GLY A 131 6.11 9.33 3.58
CA GLY A 131 7.23 9.52 4.51
C GLY A 131 8.50 9.98 3.80
N ASN A 132 8.88 9.29 2.73
CA ASN A 132 10.07 9.65 1.94
C ASN A 132 9.90 10.91 1.08
N LEU A 133 8.68 11.28 0.71
CA LEU A 133 8.41 12.56 0.05
C LEU A 133 8.51 13.72 1.04
N THR A 134 8.00 13.56 2.26
CA THR A 134 8.06 14.59 3.31
C THR A 134 9.51 15.00 3.57
N ASP A 135 10.42 14.06 3.79
CA ASP A 135 11.84 14.38 3.99
C ASP A 135 12.43 15.12 2.79
N ARG A 136 12.12 14.69 1.56
CA ARG A 136 12.63 15.33 0.35
C ARG A 136 12.16 16.77 0.17
N LEU A 137 10.96 17.07 0.62
CA LEU A 137 10.41 18.43 0.60
C LEU A 137 10.98 19.30 1.74
N LEU A 138 11.20 18.73 2.92
CA LEU A 138 11.65 19.48 4.10
C LEU A 138 13.18 19.61 4.20
N HIS A 139 13.92 18.59 3.78
CA HIS A 139 15.36 18.44 3.98
C HIS A 139 16.14 18.31 2.67
N GLY A 140 15.46 18.06 1.54
CA GLY A 140 16.09 17.86 0.24
C GLY A 140 16.70 16.47 0.01
N HIS A 141 16.56 15.57 0.98
CA HIS A 141 17.07 14.20 0.98
C HIS A 141 16.24 13.34 1.94
N VAL A 142 16.46 12.02 1.92
CA VAL A 142 15.82 11.08 2.86
C VAL A 142 16.76 10.77 4.01
N ILE A 143 16.21 10.62 5.22
CA ILE A 143 16.98 10.22 6.40
C ILE A 143 16.88 8.71 6.58
N ASP A 144 18.02 8.04 6.41
CA ASP A 144 18.15 6.60 6.60
C ASP A 144 18.93 6.30 7.88
N PHE A 145 18.48 5.27 8.61
CA PHE A 145 18.97 5.06 9.98
C PHE A 145 19.04 3.60 10.43
N LEU A 146 18.42 2.67 9.70
CA LEU A 146 18.49 1.25 9.99
C LEU A 146 19.62 0.63 9.16
N LEU A 147 20.77 0.36 9.80
CA LEU A 147 21.89 -0.31 9.15
C LEU A 147 22.05 -1.73 9.70
N PHE A 148 21.96 -2.72 8.81
CA PHE A 148 22.11 -4.13 9.14
C PHE A 148 23.32 -4.76 8.45
N ASP A 149 24.13 -5.50 9.18
CA ASP A 149 25.21 -6.30 8.62
C ASP A 149 24.78 -7.77 8.48
N LEU A 150 24.31 -8.13 7.29
CA LEU A 150 23.68 -9.43 7.02
C LEU A 150 24.66 -10.52 6.58
N HIS A 151 25.96 -10.27 6.59
CA HIS A 151 26.98 -11.23 6.11
C HIS A 151 26.78 -11.76 4.64
N LEU A 152 26.05 -11.02 3.78
CA LEU A 152 25.92 -11.15 2.32
C LEU A 152 27.06 -10.53 1.43
N PRO A 153 27.83 -11.33 0.66
CA PRO A 153 29.05 -10.90 -0.04
C PRO A 153 28.96 -9.65 -0.92
N PHE A 154 27.77 -9.35 -1.45
CA PHE A 154 27.50 -8.23 -2.36
C PHE A 154 26.92 -6.98 -1.66
N ALA A 155 26.63 -7.06 -0.35
CA ALA A 155 25.99 -5.99 0.42
C ALA A 155 26.48 -6.04 1.89
N HIS A 156 27.71 -5.58 2.09
CA HIS A 156 28.38 -5.46 3.39
C HIS A 156 28.74 -4.03 3.76
N PRO A 157 28.02 -3.39 4.70
CA PRO A 157 26.70 -3.76 5.24
C PRO A 157 25.56 -3.62 4.21
N TRP A 158 24.35 -4.09 4.55
CA TRP A 158 23.16 -3.80 3.73
C TRP A 158 22.90 -2.29 3.71
N PRO A 159 22.50 -1.69 2.57
CA PRO A 159 22.25 -0.25 2.50
C PRO A 159 21.28 0.21 3.59
N ALA A 160 21.62 1.32 4.26
CA ALA A 160 20.76 1.88 5.28
C ALA A 160 19.38 2.20 4.70
N PHE A 161 18.34 1.98 5.50
CA PHE A 161 16.95 2.26 5.12
C PHE A 161 16.16 2.79 6.32
N ASN A 162 14.87 3.05 6.12
CA ASN A 162 13.98 3.57 7.16
C ASN A 162 12.63 2.82 7.21
N VAL A 163 11.71 3.31 8.04
CA VAL A 163 10.37 2.72 8.20
C VAL A 163 9.56 2.89 6.91
N ALA A 164 9.65 4.02 6.22
CA ALA A 164 8.99 4.24 4.93
C ALA A 164 9.46 3.23 3.87
N ASP A 165 10.76 2.95 3.75
CA ASP A 165 11.28 1.94 2.82
C ASP A 165 10.79 0.54 3.16
N SER A 166 10.73 0.21 4.45
CA SER A 166 10.17 -1.06 4.93
C SER A 166 8.70 -1.20 4.51
N CYS A 167 7.90 -0.12 4.62
CA CYS A 167 6.52 -0.11 4.16
C CYS A 167 6.42 -0.34 2.65
N ILE A 168 7.25 0.33 1.84
CA ILE A 168 7.29 0.14 0.38
C ILE A 168 7.65 -1.31 0.05
N CYS A 169 8.68 -1.87 0.69
CA CYS A 169 9.12 -3.26 0.45
C CYS A 169 8.00 -4.27 0.75
N ILE A 170 7.35 -4.15 1.90
CA ILE A 170 6.23 -5.02 2.28
C ILE A 170 5.04 -4.82 1.34
N ALA A 171 4.76 -3.60 0.89
CA ALA A 171 3.70 -3.33 -0.08
C ALA A 171 3.92 -4.06 -1.40
N VAL A 172 5.17 -4.07 -1.90
CA VAL A 172 5.55 -4.80 -3.12
C VAL A 172 5.28 -6.30 -2.94
N VAL A 173 5.69 -6.88 -1.80
CA VAL A 173 5.40 -8.29 -1.48
C VAL A 173 3.91 -8.56 -1.44
N CYS A 174 3.11 -7.71 -0.80
CA CYS A 174 1.65 -7.84 -0.77
C CYS A 174 1.03 -7.77 -2.17
N PHE A 175 1.51 -6.90 -3.05
CA PHE A 175 1.05 -6.83 -4.44
C PHE A 175 1.42 -8.07 -5.25
N MET A 176 2.62 -8.63 -5.05
CA MET A 176 3.01 -9.90 -5.67
C MET A 176 2.08 -11.03 -5.25
N VAL A 177 1.81 -11.17 -3.96
CA VAL A 177 0.87 -12.18 -3.44
C VAL A 177 -0.53 -11.99 -4.02
N TYR A 178 -1.02 -10.74 -4.08
CA TYR A 178 -2.30 -10.42 -4.73
C TYR A 178 -2.33 -10.87 -6.19
N SER A 179 -1.31 -10.49 -6.98
CA SER A 179 -1.24 -10.78 -8.42
C SER A 179 -1.16 -12.29 -8.72
N PHE A 180 -0.38 -13.05 -7.95
CA PHE A 180 -0.29 -14.50 -8.13
C PHE A 180 -1.58 -15.23 -7.78
N ARG A 181 -2.34 -14.74 -6.79
CA ARG A 181 -3.63 -15.33 -6.41
C ARG A 181 -4.72 -15.05 -7.43
N ASP A 182 -4.75 -13.83 -7.96
CA ASP A 182 -5.68 -13.43 -9.02
C ASP A 182 -5.47 -14.24 -10.30
N SER A 183 -4.20 -14.41 -10.70
CA SER A 183 -3.80 -15.22 -11.86
C SER A 183 -4.24 -16.70 -11.75
N ARG A 184 -4.20 -17.27 -10.54
CA ARG A 184 -4.65 -18.65 -10.30
C ARG A 184 -6.17 -18.78 -10.34
N ALA A 185 -6.90 -17.80 -9.81
CA ALA A 185 -8.35 -17.80 -9.87
C ALA A 185 -8.85 -17.77 -11.33
N ALA A 186 -8.19 -16.98 -12.19
CA ALA A 186 -8.53 -16.88 -13.61
C ALA A 186 -8.31 -18.20 -14.38
N LYS A 187 -7.26 -18.97 -14.05
CA LYS A 187 -6.94 -20.25 -14.71
C LYS A 187 -7.86 -21.41 -14.30
N VAL A 188 -8.47 -21.36 -13.12
CA VAL A 188 -9.39 -22.41 -12.64
C VAL A 188 -10.79 -22.25 -13.24
N SER A 189 -11.15 -21.05 -13.70
CA SER A 189 -12.43 -20.74 -14.34
C SER A 189 -12.49 -20.96 -15.86
N THR A 190 -11.39 -21.40 -16.47
CA THR A 190 -11.25 -21.75 -17.90
C THR A 190 -10.99 -23.22 -18.05
#